data_AF-T0C4M2-F1
#
_entry.id   AF-T0C4M2-F1
#
_cell.length_a   1.000
_cell.length_b   1.000
_cell.length_c   1.000
_cell.angle_alpha   90.00
_cell.angle_beta   90.00
_cell.angle_gamma   90.00
#
_symmetry.space_group_name_H-M   'P 1'
#
loop_
_entity.id
_entity.type
_entity.pdbx_description
1 polymer ?
#
loop_
_entity_poly.entity_id
_entity_poly.type
_entity_poly.pdbx_seq_one_letter_code
_entity_poly.pdbx_strand_id
1 'polypeptide(L)'
;MLIHSFSKILFTVATIAITVSASAEYRVYQYMVSSRLNPRGPASVVITSTLDPNSYVKYHGGNRSIRVNLLNTWMCKGHTGGDPVCDAPLAKLMDTTNPQEAQVLEQGVDTAL
;
A
#
# COMPACT_ATOMS: atom_id res chain seq x y z
N MET A 1 -48.74 29.06 -12.24
CA MET A 1 -48.07 27.77 -12.54
C MET A 1 -46.57 27.91 -12.84
N LEU A 2 -46.09 29.00 -13.48
CA LEU A 2 -44.66 29.19 -13.81
C LEU A 2 -43.68 29.06 -12.62
N ILE A 3 -44.00 29.66 -11.46
CA ILE A 3 -43.11 29.73 -10.28
C ILE A 3 -42.81 28.35 -9.67
N HIS A 4 -43.79 27.45 -9.67
CA HIS A 4 -43.60 26.08 -9.16
C HIS A 4 -42.72 25.24 -10.08
N SER A 5 -42.77 25.50 -11.39
CA SER A 5 -41.91 24.84 -12.37
C SER A 5 -40.45 25.29 -12.26
N PHE A 6 -40.20 26.58 -12.01
CA PHE A 6 -38.84 27.09 -11.78
C PHE A 6 -38.21 26.53 -10.50
N SER A 7 -38.98 26.41 -9.41
CA SER A 7 -38.50 25.82 -8.16
C SER A 7 -38.07 24.35 -8.33
N LYS A 8 -38.83 23.56 -9.10
CA LYS A 8 -38.49 22.17 -9.41
C LYS A 8 -37.23 22.03 -10.28
N ILE A 9 -37.07 22.92 -11.27
CA ILE A 9 -35.89 22.96 -12.13
C ILE A 9 -34.65 23.36 -11.32
N LEU A 10 -34.77 24.34 -10.42
CA LEU A 10 -33.68 24.75 -9.54
C LEU A 10 -33.26 23.61 -8.61
N PHE A 11 -34.21 22.86 -8.06
CA PHE A 11 -33.93 21.70 -7.21
C PHE A 11 -33.22 20.58 -7.97
N THR A 12 -33.62 20.31 -9.22
CA THR A 12 -33.01 19.26 -10.05
C THR A 12 -31.60 19.62 -10.50
N VAL A 13 -31.37 20.88 -10.88
CA VAL A 13 -30.02 21.38 -11.21
C VAL A 13 -29.10 21.34 -9.98
N ALA A 14 -29.61 21.68 -8.79
CA ALA A 14 -28.85 21.61 -7.55
C ALA A 14 -28.43 20.17 -7.19
N THR A 15 -29.28 19.17 -7.41
CA THR A 15 -28.94 17.77 -7.14
C THR A 15 -27.86 17.21 -8.07
N ILE A 16 -27.81 17.65 -9.34
CA ILE A 16 -26.80 17.19 -10.31
C ILE A 16 -25.42 17.80 -9.98
N ALA A 17 -25.38 19.02 -9.44
CA ALA A 17 -24.13 19.68 -9.08
C ALA A 17 -23.38 19.03 -7.90
N ILE A 18 -24.01 18.09 -7.15
CA ILE A 18 -23.45 17.50 -5.92
C ILE A 18 -22.81 16.11 -6.18
N THR A 19 -22.76 15.62 -7.42
CA THR A 19 -22.10 14.33 -7.70
C THR A 19 -20.57 14.48 -7.66
N VAL A 20 -20.01 14.42 -6.46
CA VAL A 20 -18.56 14.36 -6.24
C VAL A 20 -18.02 12.97 -6.62
N SER A 21 -16.85 12.95 -7.26
CA SER A 21 -16.13 11.72 -7.57
C SER A 21 -15.51 11.14 -6.30
N ALA A 22 -16.12 10.09 -5.74
CA ALA A 22 -15.52 9.31 -4.66
C ALA A 22 -14.54 8.28 -5.24
N SER A 23 -13.29 8.31 -4.78
CA SER A 23 -12.34 7.24 -5.05
C SER A 23 -12.25 6.33 -3.84
N ALA A 24 -12.16 5.03 -4.06
CA ALA A 24 -11.75 4.12 -3.00
C ALA A 24 -10.29 4.42 -2.60
N GLU A 25 -9.97 4.17 -1.34
CA GLU A 25 -8.62 4.19 -0.81
C GLU A 25 -8.43 2.97 0.08
N TYR A 26 -7.23 2.44 0.12
CA TYR A 26 -6.86 1.32 0.97
C TYR A 26 -5.53 1.58 1.65
N ARG A 27 -5.32 0.92 2.79
CA ARG A 27 -4.08 1.03 3.56
C ARG A 27 -3.16 -0.14 3.23
N VAL A 28 -1.89 0.18 3.08
CA VAL A 28 -0.81 -0.79 2.90
C VAL A 28 0.04 -0.80 4.16
N TYR A 29 0.55 -1.98 4.47
CA TYR A 29 1.43 -2.24 5.58
C TYR A 29 2.68 -2.93 5.08
N GLN A 30 3.82 -2.46 5.56
CA GLN A 30 5.08 -3.15 5.42
C GLN A 30 5.52 -3.60 6.81
N TYR A 31 5.83 -4.88 6.95
CA TYR A 31 6.22 -5.45 8.22
C TYR A 31 7.25 -6.55 8.05
N MET A 32 8.02 -6.78 9.11
CA MET A 32 8.97 -7.87 9.21
C MET A 32 8.29 -9.09 9.82
N VAL A 33 8.39 -10.24 9.13
CA VAL A 33 7.81 -11.52 9.55
C VAL A 33 8.93 -12.48 9.95
N SER A 34 8.78 -13.12 11.10
CA SER A 34 9.72 -14.13 11.60
C SER A 34 8.97 -15.34 12.17
N SER A 35 9.59 -16.52 12.07
CA SER A 35 9.05 -17.73 12.70
C SER A 35 9.28 -17.70 14.21
N ARG A 36 8.23 -18.03 14.97
CA ARG A 36 8.36 -18.30 16.42
C ARG A 36 8.66 -19.76 16.72
N LEU A 37 8.35 -20.66 15.79
CA LEU A 37 8.51 -22.10 15.96
C LEU A 37 9.97 -22.54 15.83
N ASN A 38 10.78 -21.77 15.10
CA ASN A 38 12.19 -22.08 14.91
C ASN A 38 13.05 -20.82 15.11
N PRO A 39 13.50 -20.52 16.34
CA PRO A 39 14.34 -19.36 16.62
C PRO A 39 15.74 -19.45 16.01
N ARG A 40 16.16 -20.62 15.52
CA ARG A 40 17.39 -20.82 14.71
C ARG A 40 17.09 -20.95 13.21
N GLY A 41 15.83 -20.73 12.82
CA GLY A 41 15.36 -20.83 11.44
C GLY A 41 15.77 -19.64 10.57
N PRO A 42 15.27 -19.56 9.33
CA PRO A 42 15.67 -18.51 8.39
C PRO A 42 15.40 -17.11 8.93
N ALA A 43 16.24 -16.17 8.48
CA ALA A 43 16.16 -14.77 8.84
C ALA A 43 14.76 -14.18 8.56
N SER A 44 14.39 -13.19 9.35
CA SER A 44 13.15 -12.45 9.18
C SER A 44 13.04 -11.82 7.80
N VAL A 45 11.87 -11.91 7.17
CA VAL A 45 11.60 -11.36 5.84
C VAL A 45 10.73 -10.11 5.91
N VAL A 46 10.98 -9.14 5.04
CA VAL A 46 10.11 -7.96 4.90
C VAL A 46 9.00 -8.28 3.91
N ILE A 47 7.76 -7.99 4.31
CA ILE A 47 6.55 -8.26 3.53
C ILE A 47 5.76 -6.97 3.42
N THR A 48 5.24 -6.71 2.22
CA THR A 48 4.29 -5.64 1.94
C THR A 48 2.92 -6.26 1.64
N SER A 49 1.87 -5.80 2.30
CA SER A 49 0.51 -6.35 2.15
C SER A 49 -0.56 -5.31 2.49
N THR A 50 -1.79 -5.58 2.07
CA THR A 50 -2.98 -4.81 2.44
C THR A 50 -3.62 -5.32 3.74
N LEU A 51 -3.17 -6.46 4.26
CA LEU A 51 -3.60 -6.99 5.55
C LEU A 51 -2.91 -6.23 6.69
N ASP A 52 -3.70 -5.73 7.63
CA ASP A 52 -3.14 -5.18 8.87
C ASP A 52 -2.38 -6.28 9.65
N PRO A 53 -1.43 -5.91 10.53
CA PRO A 53 -0.60 -6.90 11.23
C PRO A 53 -1.39 -7.99 11.96
N ASN A 54 -2.53 -7.65 12.57
CA ASN A 54 -3.36 -8.62 13.29
C ASN A 54 -4.07 -9.58 12.33
N SER A 55 -4.62 -9.04 11.23
CA SER A 55 -5.24 -9.86 10.17
C SER A 55 -4.21 -10.77 9.49
N TYR A 56 -3.01 -10.27 9.21
CA TYR A 56 -1.94 -11.09 8.63
C TYR A 56 -1.54 -12.24 9.54
N VAL A 57 -1.38 -11.97 10.84
CA VAL A 57 -1.11 -13.01 11.85
C VAL A 57 -2.20 -14.07 11.84
N LYS A 58 -3.48 -13.68 11.85
CA LYS A 58 -4.60 -14.64 11.84
C LYS A 58 -4.63 -15.48 10.57
N TYR A 59 -4.35 -14.88 9.41
CA TYR A 59 -4.33 -15.58 8.12
C TYR A 59 -3.16 -16.59 8.02
N HIS A 60 -2.00 -16.27 8.61
CA HIS A 60 -0.77 -17.06 8.48
C HIS A 60 -0.47 -17.95 9.70
N GLY A 61 -1.49 -18.52 10.33
CA GLY A 61 -1.32 -19.53 11.39
C GLY A 61 -1.20 -19.00 12.81
N GLY A 62 -1.46 -17.70 13.03
CA GLY A 62 -1.64 -17.10 14.34
C GLY A 62 -0.36 -16.72 15.07
N ASN A 63 -0.54 -16.05 16.22
CA ASN A 63 0.56 -15.47 17.01
C ASN A 63 1.48 -16.51 17.67
N ARG A 64 1.11 -17.80 17.65
CA ARG A 64 1.98 -18.90 18.10
C ARG A 64 3.01 -19.30 17.03
N SER A 65 2.68 -19.11 15.75
CA SER A 65 3.48 -19.58 14.63
C SER A 65 4.46 -18.51 14.15
N ILE A 66 3.98 -17.27 14.06
CA ILE A 66 4.76 -16.14 13.53
C ILE A 66 4.75 -14.93 14.45
N ARG A 67 5.77 -14.09 14.29
CA ARG A 67 5.87 -12.74 14.85
C ARG A 67 5.90 -11.75 13.70
N VAL A 68 5.09 -10.70 13.80
CA VAL A 68 4.98 -9.60 12.83
C VAL A 68 5.32 -8.30 13.54
N ASN A 69 6.27 -7.54 13.00
CA ASN A 69 6.66 -6.22 13.49
C ASN A 69 6.40 -5.18 12.40
N LEU A 70 5.53 -4.20 12.66
CA LEU A 70 5.20 -3.14 11.72
C LEU A 70 6.41 -2.22 11.47
N LEU A 71 6.73 -1.99 10.20
CA LEU A 71 7.83 -1.12 9.77
C LEU A 71 7.30 0.19 9.18
N ASN A 72 6.30 0.11 8.30
CA ASN A 72 5.74 1.28 7.63
C ASN A 72 4.26 1.07 7.24
N THR A 73 3.54 2.17 7.00
CA THR A 73 2.18 2.17 6.46
C THR A 73 1.91 3.40 5.62
N TRP A 74 1.16 3.23 4.53
CA TRP A 74 0.73 4.33 3.67
C TRP A 74 -0.65 4.06 3.08
N MET A 75 -1.26 5.11 2.53
CA MET A 75 -2.56 5.03 1.85
C MET A 75 -2.32 4.95 0.35
N CYS A 76 -3.04 4.06 -0.32
CA CYS A 76 -3.11 3.94 -1.76
C CYS A 76 -4.51 4.31 -2.23
N LYS A 77 -4.58 5.01 -3.36
CA LYS A 77 -5.85 5.28 -4.05
C LYS A 77 -6.22 4.07 -4.92
N GLY A 78 -7.49 3.68 -4.93
CA GLY A 78 -8.02 2.55 -5.70
C GLY A 78 -8.52 1.41 -4.81
N HIS A 79 -8.44 0.17 -5.31
CA HIS A 79 -8.88 -1.05 -4.61
C HIS A 79 -7.80 -2.13 -4.60
N THR A 80 -7.97 -3.17 -3.77
CA THR A 80 -6.99 -4.26 -3.56
C THR A 80 -7.24 -5.47 -4.47
N GLY A 81 -7.74 -5.24 -5.69
CA GLY A 81 -8.40 -6.25 -6.53
C GLY A 81 -7.48 -6.98 -7.51
N GLY A 82 -6.20 -7.10 -7.20
CA GLY A 82 -5.19 -7.71 -8.08
C GLY A 82 -4.21 -6.73 -8.72
N ASP A 83 -4.46 -5.43 -8.58
CA ASP A 83 -3.50 -4.40 -8.99
C ASP A 83 -2.24 -4.43 -8.10
N PRO A 84 -1.07 -4.05 -8.65
CA PRO A 84 0.12 -3.88 -7.84
C PRO A 84 -0.11 -2.81 -6.75
N VAL A 85 0.50 -3.06 -5.60
CA VAL A 85 0.46 -2.14 -4.47
C VAL A 85 1.18 -0.84 -4.84
N CYS A 86 0.59 0.31 -4.51
CA CYS A 86 1.24 1.59 -4.81
C CYS A 86 2.53 1.81 -4.01
N ASP A 87 3.47 2.58 -4.57
CA ASP A 87 4.75 2.85 -3.91
C ASP A 87 4.60 3.61 -2.59
N ALA A 88 5.48 3.32 -1.65
CA ALA A 88 5.56 4.07 -0.41
C ALA A 88 6.00 5.52 -0.71
N PRO A 89 5.39 6.54 -0.07
CA PRO A 89 5.72 7.95 -0.32
C PRO A 89 7.21 8.27 -0.17
N LEU A 90 7.90 7.63 0.79
CA LEU A 90 9.32 7.84 1.05
C LEU A 90 10.22 7.21 -0.01
N ALA A 91 9.80 6.11 -0.64
CA ALA A 91 10.57 5.47 -1.71
C ALA A 91 10.75 6.43 -2.90
N LYS A 92 9.72 7.23 -3.20
CA LYS A 92 9.76 8.26 -4.24
C LYS A 92 10.77 9.38 -3.96
N LEU A 93 11.07 9.66 -2.69
CA LEU A 93 12.03 10.69 -2.30
C LEU A 93 13.47 10.16 -2.35
N MET A 94 13.67 8.89 -2.01
CA MET A 94 14.99 8.24 -2.06
C MET A 94 15.48 8.06 -3.50
N ASP A 95 14.58 7.73 -4.43
CA ASP A 95 14.88 7.65 -5.88
C ASP A 95 15.43 8.97 -6.43
N THR A 96 14.88 10.11 -5.98
CA THR A 96 15.35 11.44 -6.39
C THR A 96 16.62 11.92 -5.68
N THR A 97 17.08 11.26 -4.61
CA THR A 97 18.19 11.74 -3.77
C THR A 97 19.55 11.18 -4.19
N ASN A 98 19.63 10.11 -4.99
CA ASN A 98 20.92 9.60 -5.45
C ASN A 98 20.87 8.89 -6.82
N PRO A 99 21.03 9.62 -7.94
CA PRO A 99 21.21 9.02 -9.27
C PRO A 99 22.52 8.21 -9.44
N GLN A 100 23.42 8.18 -8.46
CA GLN A 100 24.79 7.64 -8.61
C GLN A 100 25.04 6.30 -7.90
N GLU A 101 24.10 5.73 -7.15
CA GLU A 101 24.30 4.42 -6.49
C GLU A 101 23.82 3.23 -7.35
N ALA A 102 23.03 3.48 -8.39
CA ALA A 102 22.51 2.44 -9.29
C ALA A 102 23.56 1.86 -10.26
N GLN A 103 24.78 2.41 -10.33
CA GLN A 103 25.82 1.93 -11.26
C GLN A 103 26.90 1.04 -10.63
N VAL A 104 26.84 0.76 -9.32
CA VAL A 104 27.92 0.01 -8.64
C VAL A 104 27.65 -1.50 -8.55
N LEU A 105 26.40 -1.96 -8.72
CA LEU A 105 26.06 -3.38 -8.58
C LEU A 105 26.20 -4.22 -9.87
N GLU A 106 26.45 -3.61 -11.03
CA GLU A 106 26.65 -4.34 -12.29
C GLU A 106 28.13 -4.46 -12.74
N GLN A 107 29.10 -3.85 -12.03
CA GLN A 107 30.52 -3.93 -12.41
C GLN A 107 31.36 -4.93 -11.60
N GLY A 108 30.72 -5.83 -10.85
CA GLY A 108 31.40 -6.81 -9.97
C GLY A 108 31.55 -8.23 -10.53
N VAL A 109 31.22 -8.47 -11.80
CA VAL A 109 31.34 -9.79 -12.45
C VAL A 109 31.91 -9.56 -13.84
N ASP A 110 33.23 -9.48 -13.96
CA ASP A 110 34.02 -9.82 -15.16
C ASP A 110 35.46 -9.28 -14.99
N THR A 111 36.26 -9.94 -14.16
CA THR A 111 37.73 -9.97 -14.27
C THR A 111 38.28 -11.04 -13.33
N ALA A 112 38.07 -12.30 -13.71
CA ALA A 112 38.81 -13.43 -13.18
C ALA A 112 38.81 -14.58 -14.21
N LEU A 113 39.55 -14.39 -15.31
CA LEU A 113 40.35 -15.45 -15.93
C LEU A 113 41.41 -14.85 -16.86
#